data_AF-A0A7S3GR63-F1
#
_entry.id   AF-A0A7S3GR63-F1
#
_cell.length_a   1.000
_cell.length_b   1.000
_cell.length_c   1.000
_cell.angle_alpha   90.00
_cell.angle_beta   90.00
_cell.angle_gamma   90.00
#
_symmetry.space_group_name_H-M   'P 1'
#
loop_
_entity.id
_entity.type
_entity.pdbx_description
1 polymer ?
#
loop_
_entity_poly.entity_id
_entity_poly.type
_entity_poly.pdbx_seq_one_letter_code
_entity_poly.pdbx_strand_id
1 'polypeptide(L)'
;GGEPRRRVTFAGADSSGRPGSSSGSTSLPPVAGRRRNASCSEEDRMAGEIVEAVREKQKDLDSVDQALADFARRSESVGEGANRRFGLRRQMAEASRQRLELKNGIGRDVKDLEKLLDCAPAVAAC
;
A
#
# COMPACT_ATOMS: atom_id res chain seq x y z
N GLY A 1 -10.04 -28.16 -42.27
CA GLY A 1 -8.66 -27.63 -42.33
C GLY A 1 -8.59 -26.43 -41.43
N GLY A 2 -7.72 -26.47 -40.43
CA GLY A 2 -7.45 -25.36 -39.50
C GLY A 2 -6.05 -25.56 -38.93
N GLU A 3 -5.21 -24.54 -39.09
CA GLU A 3 -3.76 -24.57 -38.92
C GLU A 3 -3.25 -25.02 -37.53
N PRO A 4 -2.07 -25.68 -37.48
CA PRO A 4 -1.39 -26.02 -36.24
C PRO A 4 -0.64 -24.81 -35.66
N ARG A 5 -0.98 -24.42 -34.44
CA ARG A 5 -0.27 -23.38 -33.67
C ARG A 5 1.15 -23.83 -33.34
N ARG A 6 2.09 -22.98 -33.71
CA ARG A 6 3.53 -23.18 -33.70
C ARG A 6 4.11 -23.33 -32.28
N ARG A 7 5.00 -24.32 -32.19
CA ARG A 7 5.93 -24.67 -31.10
C ARG A 7 6.91 -23.53 -30.83
N VAL A 8 7.09 -23.15 -29.57
CA VAL A 8 8.21 -22.29 -29.13
C VAL A 8 9.30 -23.18 -28.55
N THR A 9 10.48 -23.13 -29.15
CA THR A 9 11.69 -23.83 -28.74
C THR A 9 12.45 -23.04 -27.69
N PHE A 10 12.88 -23.73 -26.63
CA PHE A 10 13.77 -23.20 -25.59
C PHE A 10 15.23 -23.28 -26.10
N ALA A 11 15.89 -22.14 -26.28
CA ALA A 11 17.30 -22.08 -26.62
C ALA A 11 18.10 -21.97 -25.32
N GLY A 12 18.68 -23.09 -24.88
CA GLY A 12 19.75 -23.12 -23.90
C GLY A 12 21.05 -22.69 -24.56
N ALA A 13 21.71 -21.68 -23.98
CA ALA A 13 23.06 -21.29 -24.33
C ALA A 13 23.99 -21.65 -23.18
N ASP A 14 24.75 -22.72 -23.39
CA ASP A 14 25.97 -23.06 -22.66
C ASP A 14 27.12 -22.29 -23.32
N SER A 15 27.99 -21.65 -22.54
CA SER A 15 29.29 -21.15 -23.02
C SER A 15 30.24 -21.02 -21.85
N SER A 16 31.16 -21.98 -21.79
CA SER A 16 32.32 -22.07 -20.93
C SER A 16 33.51 -21.25 -21.49
N GLY A 17 34.42 -20.82 -20.59
CA GLY A 17 35.79 -20.40 -20.91
C GLY A 17 36.10 -18.94 -20.56
N ARG A 18 37.24 -18.55 -19.97
CA ARG A 18 38.47 -19.20 -19.46
C ARG A 18 39.27 -18.08 -18.71
N PRO A 19 40.42 -18.35 -18.07
CA PRO A 19 40.92 -17.62 -16.91
C PRO A 19 41.82 -16.42 -17.25
N GLY A 20 41.97 -15.50 -16.29
CA GLY A 20 43.04 -14.50 -16.23
C GLY A 20 43.29 -14.14 -14.77
N SER A 21 44.38 -14.64 -14.19
CA SER A 21 45.69 -13.98 -14.10
C SER A 21 45.84 -13.12 -12.85
N SER A 22 46.95 -13.41 -12.19
CA SER A 22 47.36 -13.09 -10.84
C SER A 22 47.93 -11.68 -10.65
N SER A 23 48.01 -11.31 -9.37
CA SER A 23 49.04 -10.49 -8.74
C SER A 23 48.80 -8.98 -8.66
N GLY A 24 48.82 -8.46 -7.42
CA GLY A 24 49.35 -7.12 -7.18
C GLY A 24 48.66 -6.30 -6.09
N SER A 25 49.29 -6.28 -4.91
CA SER A 25 49.41 -5.10 -4.04
C SER A 25 48.24 -4.66 -3.14
N THR A 26 48.50 -4.89 -1.84
CA THR A 26 48.28 -3.95 -0.72
C THR A 26 47.08 -3.03 -0.81
N SER A 27 46.03 -3.36 -0.06
CA SER A 27 45.16 -2.33 0.50
C SER A 27 44.72 -2.79 1.88
N LEU A 28 44.92 -1.87 2.82
CA LEU A 28 44.48 -1.86 4.20
C LEU A 28 43.07 -2.46 4.37
N PRO A 29 42.70 -2.99 5.56
CA PRO A 29 41.30 -3.33 5.82
C PRO A 29 40.44 -2.14 5.40
N PRO A 30 39.30 -2.35 4.71
CA PRO A 30 38.45 -1.23 4.36
C PRO A 30 38.10 -0.53 5.66
N VAL A 31 38.69 0.65 5.86
CA VAL A 31 38.21 1.63 6.83
C VAL A 31 36.72 1.62 6.63
N ALA A 32 36.01 1.27 7.71
CA ALA A 32 34.57 1.30 7.79
C ALA A 32 34.11 2.67 7.27
N GLY A 33 33.90 2.72 5.97
CA GLY A 33 33.35 3.85 5.25
C GLY A 33 31.94 3.89 5.75
N ARG A 34 31.76 4.67 6.82
CA ARG A 34 30.51 5.08 7.44
C ARG A 34 29.51 5.29 6.31
N ARG A 35 28.75 4.24 5.98
CA ARG A 35 27.62 4.31 5.06
C ARG A 35 26.63 5.21 5.77
N ARG A 36 26.69 6.50 5.50
CA ARG A 36 25.66 7.45 5.91
C ARG A 36 24.40 7.04 5.14
N ASN A 37 23.57 6.29 5.83
CA ASN A 37 22.10 6.35 5.86
C ASN A 37 21.45 6.71 4.51
N ALA A 38 21.47 5.78 3.56
CA ALA A 38 20.54 5.83 2.42
C ALA A 38 19.12 5.35 2.82
N SER A 39 19.01 4.56 3.90
CA SER A 39 17.75 3.96 4.35
C SER A 39 16.76 4.99 4.94
N CYS A 40 17.27 5.99 5.68
CA CYS A 40 16.43 6.98 6.35
C CYS A 40 15.52 7.74 5.36
N SER A 41 16.02 8.08 4.17
CA SER A 41 15.24 8.83 3.17
C SER A 41 14.15 8.01 2.49
N GLU A 42 14.32 6.69 2.38
CA GLU A 42 13.33 5.81 1.75
C GLU A 42 12.22 5.45 2.74
N GLU A 43 12.59 5.20 4.00
CA GLU A 43 11.67 4.97 5.12
C GLU A 43 10.80 6.21 5.38
N ASP A 44 11.40 7.41 5.41
CA ASP A 44 10.68 8.67 5.56
C ASP A 44 9.69 8.92 4.40
N ARG A 45 10.08 8.55 3.17
CA ARG A 45 9.21 8.64 2.01
C ARG A 45 8.02 7.69 2.11
N MET A 46 8.26 6.43 2.47
CA MET A 46 7.19 5.45 2.67
C MET A 46 6.23 5.88 3.79
N ALA A 47 6.75 6.39 4.89
CA ALA A 47 5.94 6.95 5.97
C ALA A 47 5.07 8.13 5.47
N GLY A 48 5.64 9.02 4.66
CA GLY A 48 4.91 10.11 4.01
C GLY A 48 3.75 9.61 3.13
N GLU A 49 4.02 8.64 2.26
CA GLU A 49 3.01 8.04 1.37
C GLU A 49 1.87 7.38 2.16
N ILE A 50 2.18 6.69 3.26
CA ILE A 50 1.18 6.07 4.15
C ILE A 50 0.32 7.15 4.84
N VAL A 51 0.94 8.22 5.34
CA VAL A 51 0.22 9.33 6.00
C VAL A 51 -0.73 10.02 5.02
N GLU A 52 -0.30 10.26 3.79
CA GLU A 52 -1.15 10.83 2.74
C GLU A 52 -2.34 9.91 2.42
N ALA A 53 -2.10 8.60 2.25
CA ALA A 53 -3.15 7.62 2.01
C ALA A 53 -4.18 7.55 3.17
N VAL A 54 -3.70 7.62 4.42
CA VAL A 54 -4.59 7.68 5.60
C VAL A 54 -5.44 8.95 5.59
N ARG A 55 -4.85 10.11 5.27
CA ARG A 55 -5.58 11.38 5.19
C ARG A 55 -6.66 11.35 4.11
N GLU A 56 -6.36 10.80 2.94
CA GLU A 56 -7.33 10.64 1.85
C GLU A 56 -8.50 9.73 2.28
N LYS A 57 -8.18 8.55 2.81
CA LYS A 57 -9.21 7.61 3.32
C LYS A 57 -10.04 8.20 4.46
N GLN A 58 -9.44 9.04 5.31
CA GLN A 58 -10.16 9.72 6.38
C GLN A 58 -11.17 10.73 5.83
N LYS A 59 -10.80 11.48 4.78
CA LYS A 59 -11.72 12.40 4.08
C LYS A 59 -12.88 11.63 3.43
N ASP A 60 -12.58 10.49 2.80
CA ASP A 60 -13.62 9.63 2.22
C ASP A 60 -14.55 9.07 3.31
N LEU A 61 -13.98 8.69 4.46
CA LEU A 61 -14.75 8.20 5.60
C LEU A 61 -15.71 9.27 6.13
N ASP A 62 -15.24 10.52 6.25
CA ASP A 62 -16.07 11.66 6.66
C ASP A 62 -17.22 11.89 5.67
N SER A 63 -16.95 11.79 4.35
CA SER A 63 -17.97 11.89 3.32
C SER A 63 -19.02 10.77 3.41
N VAL A 64 -18.59 9.53 3.70
CA VAL A 64 -19.50 8.39 3.88
C VAL A 64 -20.35 8.54 5.14
N ASP A 65 -19.75 9.01 6.24
CA ASP A 65 -20.47 9.27 7.50
C ASP A 65 -21.52 10.38 7.31
N GLN A 66 -21.22 11.42 6.52
CA GLN A 66 -22.21 12.43 6.16
C GLN A 66 -23.36 11.87 5.31
N ALA A 67 -23.06 11.03 4.31
CA ALA A 67 -24.09 10.37 3.51
C ALA A 67 -25.00 9.46 4.35
N LEU A 68 -24.43 8.72 5.31
CA LEU A 68 -25.19 7.90 6.26
C LEU A 68 -26.13 8.74 7.13
N ALA A 69 -25.66 9.90 7.62
CA ALA A 69 -26.51 10.83 8.36
C ALA A 69 -27.68 11.35 7.50
N ASP A 70 -27.43 11.64 6.22
CA ASP A 70 -28.48 12.10 5.29
C ASP A 70 -29.48 10.98 4.94
N PHE A 71 -29.03 9.73 4.81
CA PHE A 71 -29.93 8.59 4.64
C PHE A 71 -30.80 8.37 5.88
N ALA A 72 -30.21 8.46 7.08
CA ALA A 72 -30.95 8.33 8.33
C ALA A 72 -32.06 9.40 8.44
N ARG A 73 -31.72 10.67 8.21
CA ARG A 73 -32.69 11.79 8.18
C ARG A 73 -33.82 11.58 7.18
N ARG A 74 -33.51 11.10 5.96
CA ARG A 74 -34.53 10.78 4.95
C ARG A 74 -35.41 9.62 5.37
N SER A 75 -34.84 8.59 6.00
CA SER A 75 -35.59 7.43 6.47
C SER A 75 -36.61 7.77 7.57
N GLU A 76 -36.34 8.79 8.37
CA GLU A 76 -37.22 9.32 9.42
C GLU A 76 -38.31 10.25 8.87
N SER A 77 -38.17 10.74 7.64
CA SER A 77 -39.16 11.63 7.03
C SER A 77 -40.48 10.91 6.77
N VAL A 78 -41.57 11.45 7.32
CA VAL A 78 -42.92 10.91 7.15
C VAL A 78 -43.40 11.21 5.74
N GLY A 79 -43.58 10.18 4.90
CA GLY A 79 -44.14 10.33 3.56
C GLY A 79 -43.50 9.46 2.47
N GLU A 80 -42.39 8.77 2.76
CA GLU A 80 -41.77 7.92 1.74
C GLU A 80 -42.49 6.58 1.56
N GLY A 81 -42.98 6.33 0.33
CA GLY A 81 -43.58 5.06 -0.06
C GLY A 81 -42.61 3.87 0.05
N ALA A 82 -43.14 2.65 0.12
CA ALA A 82 -42.39 1.41 0.39
C ALA A 82 -41.17 1.20 -0.54
N ASN A 83 -41.29 1.54 -1.83
CA ASN A 83 -40.18 1.41 -2.80
C ASN A 83 -39.02 2.37 -2.53
N ARG A 84 -39.28 3.59 -2.03
CA ARG A 84 -38.21 4.55 -1.67
C ARG A 84 -37.47 4.11 -0.42
N ARG A 85 -38.20 3.58 0.57
CA ARG A 85 -37.60 3.00 1.79
C ARG A 85 -36.69 1.82 1.50
N PHE A 86 -37.06 0.96 0.56
CA PHE A 86 -36.21 -0.16 0.13
C PHE A 86 -34.90 0.34 -0.51
N GLY A 87 -35.00 1.32 -1.41
CA GLY A 87 -33.83 1.97 -2.02
C GLY A 87 -32.90 2.62 -0.99
N LEU A 88 -33.46 3.37 -0.03
CA LEU A 88 -32.68 3.98 1.04
C LEU A 88 -31.97 2.95 1.93
N ARG A 89 -32.66 1.87 2.33
CA ARG A 89 -32.03 0.80 3.13
C ARG A 89 -30.85 0.17 2.41
N ARG A 90 -30.99 -0.05 1.10
CA ARG A 90 -29.88 -0.56 0.28
C ARG A 90 -28.71 0.41 0.25
N GLN A 91 -28.96 1.71 0.03
CA GLN A 91 -27.92 2.75 0.04
C GLN A 91 -27.23 2.85 1.40
N MET A 92 -27.98 2.75 2.51
CA MET A 92 -27.41 2.71 3.87
C MET A 92 -26.52 1.50 4.09
N ALA A 93 -26.92 0.32 3.60
CA ALA A 93 -26.11 -0.90 3.71
C ALA A 93 -24.81 -0.80 2.90
N GLU A 94 -24.89 -0.27 1.68
CA GLU A 94 -23.71 -0.05 0.82
C GLU A 94 -22.75 0.97 1.44
N ALA A 95 -23.25 2.12 1.92
CA ALA A 95 -22.44 3.12 2.61
C ALA A 95 -21.84 2.58 3.92
N SER A 96 -22.59 1.78 4.70
CA SER A 96 -22.08 1.15 5.92
C SER A 96 -20.96 0.15 5.62
N ARG A 97 -21.06 -0.59 4.50
CA ARG A 97 -19.99 -1.48 4.04
C ARG A 97 -18.75 -0.69 3.65
N GLN A 98 -18.89 0.37 2.84
CA GLN A 98 -17.76 1.23 2.46
C GLN A 98 -17.07 1.83 3.68
N ARG A 99 -17.84 2.28 4.67
CA ARG A 99 -17.32 2.79 5.96
C ARG A 99 -16.43 1.75 6.66
N LEU A 100 -16.84 0.49 6.70
CA LEU A 100 -16.05 -0.59 7.31
C LEU A 100 -14.77 -0.87 6.51
N GLU A 101 -14.86 -0.89 5.18
CA GLU A 101 -13.71 -1.09 4.30
C GLU A 101 -12.67 0.02 4.47
N LEU A 102 -13.10 1.29 4.55
CA LEU A 102 -12.23 2.44 4.81
C LEU A 102 -11.57 2.35 6.19
N LYS A 103 -12.34 2.07 7.26
CA LYS A 103 -11.78 1.89 8.61
C LYS A 103 -10.76 0.77 8.69
N ASN A 104 -11.03 -0.35 8.02
CA ASN A 104 -10.09 -1.47 7.95
C ASN A 104 -8.84 -1.12 7.11
N GLY A 105 -8.98 -0.28 6.09
CA GLY A 105 -7.86 0.29 5.33
C GLY A 105 -6.98 1.15 6.22
N ILE A 106 -7.55 2.18 6.84
CA ILE A 106 -6.85 3.10 7.75
C ILE A 106 -6.17 2.33 8.88
N GLY A 107 -6.86 1.37 9.50
CA GLY A 107 -6.29 0.57 10.58
C GLY A 107 -5.12 -0.33 10.15
N ARG A 108 -5.01 -0.69 8.87
CA ARG A 108 -3.82 -1.38 8.34
C ARG A 108 -2.67 -0.39 8.10
N ASP A 109 -2.98 0.72 7.45
CA ASP A 109 -1.99 1.76 7.13
C ASP A 109 -1.34 2.33 8.40
N VAL A 110 -2.13 2.59 9.46
CA VAL A 110 -1.63 3.05 10.76
C VAL A 110 -0.72 1.99 11.40
N LYS A 111 -1.08 0.71 11.34
CA LYS A 111 -0.22 -0.37 11.84
C LYS A 111 1.07 -0.50 11.05
N ASP A 112 1.03 -0.25 9.75
CA ASP A 112 2.24 -0.30 8.92
C ASP A 112 3.14 0.91 9.22
N LEU A 113 2.56 2.09 9.49
CA LEU A 113 3.29 3.25 10.00
C LEU A 113 3.93 2.97 11.37
N GLU A 114 3.18 2.37 12.31
CA GLU A 114 3.71 1.97 13.63
C GLU A 114 4.89 1.00 13.48
N LYS A 115 4.78 -0.02 12.63
CA LYS A 115 5.90 -0.94 12.36
C LYS A 115 7.10 -0.26 11.74
N LEU A 116 6.90 0.66 10.79
CA LEU A 116 8.02 1.41 10.20
C LEU A 116 8.75 2.23 11.26
N LEU A 117 8.01 2.84 12.20
CA LEU A 117 8.58 3.59 13.32
C LEU A 117 9.25 2.69 14.36
N ASP A 118 8.69 1.49 14.63
CA ASP A 118 9.28 0.51 15.55
C ASP A 118 10.52 -0.19 14.96
N CYS A 119 10.58 -0.33 13.64
CA CYS A 119 11.75 -0.84 12.92
C CYS A 119 12.87 0.20 12.76
N ALA A 120 12.57 1.49 12.94
CA ALA A 120 13.60 2.51 13.06
C ALA A 120 14.32 2.28 14.40
N PRO A 121 15.62 1.92 14.41
CA PRO A 121 16.32 1.65 15.65
C PRO A 121 16.24 2.90 16.53
N ALA A 122 15.75 2.74 17.77
CA ALA A 122 15.54 3.78 18.77
C ALA A 122 16.81 4.57 19.19
N VAL A 123 17.92 4.46 18.46
CA VAL A 123 19.19 5.11 18.73
C VAL A 123 19.91 5.44 17.42
N ALA A 124 19.51 6.53 16.78
CA ALA A 124 20.44 7.33 16.00
C ALA A 124 19.97 8.78 16.05
N ALA A 125 20.46 9.50 17.05
CA ALA A 125 20.54 10.96 16.97
C ALA A 125 21.07 11.33 15.57
N CYS A 126 20.27 12.09 14.83
CA CYS A 126 20.79 12.96 13.77
C CYS A 126 21.60 14.08 14.41
#